data_AF-A0A1F5SUU1-F1
#
_entry.id   AF-A0A1F5SUU1-F1
#
_cell.length_a   1.000
_cell.length_b   1.000
_cell.length_c   1.000
_cell.angle_alpha   90.00
_cell.angle_beta   90.00
_cell.angle_gamma   90.00
#
_symmetry.space_group_name_H-M   'P 1'
#
loop_
_entity.id
_entity.type
_entity.pdbx_description
1 polymer ?
#
loop_
_entity_poly.entity_id
_entity_poly.type
_entity_poly.pdbx_seq_one_letter_code
_entity_poly.pdbx_strand_id
1 'polypeptide(L)' 'MVYEKYYYAYINTNKSHNVFYAGVTNNLLNRNKEHQDKESRNSFTVKYNEMVTKLFRSEI' A
#
# COMPACT_ATOMS: atom_id res chain seq x y z
N MET A 1 24.83 11.53 13.76
CA MET A 1 24.53 10.85 12.48
C MET A 1 23.05 11.03 12.20
N VAL A 2 22.68 11.64 11.06
CA VAL A 2 21.28 11.81 10.66
C VAL A 2 20.91 10.62 9.78
N TYR A 3 19.91 9.85 10.18
CA TYR A 3 19.39 8.76 9.35
C TYR A 3 18.38 9.34 8.37
N GLU A 4 18.64 9.20 7.07
CA GLU A 4 17.63 9.49 6.04
C GLU A 4 16.44 8.53 6.21
N LYS A 5 15.22 9.08 6.19
CA LYS A 5 13.99 8.31 6.25
C LYS A 5 13.31 8.39 4.89
N TYR A 6 13.13 7.23 4.27
CA TYR A 6 12.43 7.10 3.00
C TYR A 6 10.95 6.79 3.25
N TYR A 7 10.08 7.49 2.51
CA TYR A 7 8.65 7.26 2.51
C TYR A 7 8.16 7.06 1.07
N TYR A 8 7.15 6.23 0.91
CA TYR A 8 6.51 5.90 -0.35
C TYR A 8 5.05 6.32 -0.28
N ALA A 9 4.62 7.14 -1.23
CA ALA A 9 3.21 7.24 -1.60
C ALA A 9 2.87 6.08 -2.56
N TYR A 10 1.67 5.52 -2.46
CA TYR A 10 1.27 4.42 -3.35
C TYR A 10 -0.24 4.38 -3.56
N ILE A 11 -0.66 3.73 -4.63
CA ILE A 11 -2.06 3.48 -4.95
C ILE A 11 -2.30 1.98 -5.09
N ASN A 12 -3.15 1.40 -4.24
CA ASN A 12 -3.67 0.05 -4.42
C ASN A 12 -4.95 0.09 -5.23
N THR A 13 -5.14 -0.88 -6.10
CA THR A 13 -6.35 -1.03 -6.89
C THR A 13 -6.77 -2.48 -6.96
N ASN A 14 -8.07 -2.76 -7.05
CA ASN A 14 -8.54 -4.12 -7.29
C ASN A 14 -8.24 -4.54 -8.74
N LYS A 15 -8.35 -5.84 -9.01
CA LYS A 15 -8.11 -6.43 -10.35
C LYS A 15 -8.97 -5.80 -11.46
N SER A 16 -10.18 -5.35 -11.14
CA SER A 16 -11.07 -4.67 -12.08
C SER A 16 -10.74 -3.18 -12.30
N HIS A 17 -9.73 -2.64 -11.61
CA HIS A 17 -9.25 -1.27 -11.73
C HIS A 17 -10.32 -0.19 -11.53
N ASN A 18 -11.36 -0.47 -10.75
CA ASN A 18 -12.45 0.48 -10.46
C ASN A 18 -12.44 1.01 -9.02
N VAL A 19 -11.60 0.45 -8.15
CA VAL A 19 -11.39 0.92 -6.78
C VAL A 19 -9.93 1.34 -6.63
N PHE A 20 -9.71 2.51 -6.01
CA PHE A 20 -8.40 3.05 -5.73
C PHE A 20 -8.27 3.39 -4.25
N TYR A 21 -7.16 2.98 -3.65
CA TYR A 21 -6.80 3.28 -2.27
C TYR A 21 -5.40 3.92 -2.26
N ALA A 22 -5.29 5.16 -1.81
CA ALA A 22 -4.01 5.83 -1.65
C ALA A 22 -3.47 5.64 -0.22
N GLY A 23 -2.15 5.44 -0.09
CA GLY A 23 -1.51 5.29 1.21
C GLY A 23 -0.06 5.76 1.23
N VAL A 24 0.49 5.88 2.44
CA VAL A 24 1.90 6.19 2.69
C VAL A 24 2.51 5.11 3.59
N THR A 25 3.77 4.75 3.32
CA THR A 25 4.53 3.80 4.14
C THR A 25 6.03 4.08 4.05
N ASN A 26 6.79 3.74 5.09
CA ASN A 26 8.25 3.72 5.04
C ASN A 26 8.80 2.37 4.53
N ASN A 27 7.95 1.34 4.42
CA ASN A 27 8.32 0.04 3.88
C ASN A 27 7.17 -0.51 3.02
N LEU A 28 7.36 -0.46 1.71
CA LEU A 28 6.36 -0.88 0.73
C LEU A 28 6.18 -2.41 0.68
N LEU A 29 7.28 -3.16 0.82
CA LEU A 29 7.24 -4.63 0.76
C LEU A 29 6.43 -5.21 1.92
N ASN A 30 6.71 -4.74 3.15
CA ASN A 30 5.94 -5.15 4.33
C ASN A 30 4.49 -4.73 4.19
N ARG A 31 4.23 -3.48 3.79
CA ARG A 31 2.87 -2.97 3.61
C ARG A 31 2.08 -3.78 2.57
N ASN A 32 2.73 -4.19 1.49
CA ASN A 32 2.08 -5.04 0.48
C ASN A 32 1.72 -6.41 1.06
N LYS A 33 2.62 -7.01 1.84
CA LYS A 33 2.37 -8.28 2.54
C LYS A 33 1.23 -8.16 3.56
N GLU A 34 1.23 -7.14 4.41
CA GLU A 34 0.17 -6.87 5.40
C GLU A 34 -1.23 -6.83 4.75
N HIS A 35 -1.34 -6.20 3.57
CA HIS A 35 -2.58 -6.14 2.80
C HIS A 35 -2.96 -7.48 2.15
N GLN A 36 -1.98 -8.23 1.65
CA GLN A 36 -2.19 -9.57 1.08
C GLN A 36 -2.65 -10.57 2.14
N ASP A 37 -2.01 -10.53 3.32
CA ASP A 37 -2.29 -11.40 4.46
C ASP A 37 -3.51 -10.94 5.27
N LYS A 38 -4.09 -9.78 4.92
CA LYS A 38 -5.28 -9.19 5.55
C LYS A 38 -5.11 -9.01 7.06
N GLU A 39 -3.92 -8.63 7.50
CA GLU A 39 -3.57 -8.52 8.93
C GLU A 39 -4.53 -7.59 9.68
N SER A 40 -4.90 -6.47 9.05
CA SER A 40 -5.95 -5.58 9.56
C SER A 40 -7.32 -5.96 8.99
N ARG A 41 -7.98 -6.93 9.63
CA ARG A 41 -9.27 -7.50 9.18
C ARG A 41 -10.40 -6.48 8.99
N ASN A 42 -10.32 -5.33 9.66
CA ASN A 42 -11.31 -4.25 9.58
C ASN A 42 -10.91 -3.10 8.63
N SER A 43 -9.80 -3.24 7.90
CA SER A 43 -9.33 -2.22 6.98
C SER A 43 -10.18 -2.15 5.71
N PHE A 44 -10.16 -0.98 5.06
CA PHE A 44 -10.86 -0.74 3.80
C PHE A 44 -10.41 -1.72 2.69
N THR A 45 -9.12 -2.01 2.62
CA THR A 45 -8.51 -2.84 1.58
C THR A 45 -8.95 -4.31 1.69
N VAL A 46 -9.21 -4.83 2.89
CA VAL A 46 -9.69 -6.20 3.12
C VAL A 46 -11.05 -6.49 2.49
N LYS A 47 -11.88 -5.46 2.28
CA LYS A 47 -13.19 -5.58 1.63
C LYS A 47 -13.09 -5.99 0.15
N TYR A 48 -11.92 -5.81 -0.46
CA TYR A 48 -11.68 -6.11 -1.87
C TYR A 48 -10.68 -7.25 -1.97
N ASN A 49 -11.11 -8.38 -2.53
CA ASN A 49 -10.19 -9.47 -2.84
C ASN A 49 -9.26 -9.06 -4.00
N GLU A 50 -8.04 -9.59 -4.00
CA GLU A 50 -7.07 -9.42 -5.10
C GLU A 50 -6.66 -7.96 -5.37
N MET A 51 -6.33 -7.18 -4.33
CA MET A 51 -5.73 -5.86 -4.51
C MET A 51 -4.29 -5.96 -5.05
N VAL A 52 -3.99 -5.11 -6.03
CA VAL A 52 -2.69 -4.93 -6.67
C VAL A 52 -2.17 -3.53 -6.35
N THR A 53 -0.93 -3.47 -5.86
CA THR A 53 -0.24 -2.22 -5.54
C THR A 53 0.41 -1.62 -6.80
N LYS A 54 0.04 -0.40 -7.19
CA LYS A 54 0.76 0.43 -8.17
C LYS A 54 1.54 1.52 -7.45
N LEU A 55 2.84 1.55 -7.69
CA LEU A 55 3.79 2.40 -6.96
C LEU A 55 3.93 3.78 -7.61
N PHE A 56 3.94 4.82 -6.77
CA PHE A 56 4.47 6.13 -7.11
C PHE A 56 5.59 6.49 -6.13
N ARG A 57 6.85 6.20 -6.46
CA ARG A 57 7.96 6.68 -5.65
C ARG A 57 7.98 8.21 -5.72
N SER A 58 7.58 8.87 -4.64
CA SER A 58 7.81 10.30 -4.45
C SER A 58 9.11 10.48 -3.67
N GLU A 59 10.13 11.05 -4.32
CA GLU A 59 11.25 11.64 -3.59
C GLU A 59 10.74 12.96 -3.02
N ILE A 60 10.49 12.99 -1.71
CA ILE A 60 10.26 14.23 -0.95
C ILE A 60 11.44 14.38 -0.01
#